data_AF-A0A496WJP7-F1
#
_entry.id   AF-A0A496WJP7-F1
#
_cell.length_a   1.000
_cell.length_b   1.000
_cell.length_c   1.000
_cell.angle_alpha   90.00
_cell.angle_beta   90.00
_cell.angle_gamma   90.00
#
_symmetry.space_group_name_H-M   'P 1'
#
loop_
_entity.id
_entity.type
_entity.pdbx_description
1 polymer ?
#
loop_
_entity_poly.entity_id
_entity_poly.type
_entity_poly.pdbx_seq_one_letter_code
_entity_poly.pdbx_strand_id
1 'polypeptide(L)' 'HEFIDAEDSRVRFLEFGEYAQELELYVYIKTKIFSEYLEHREDINLKINNIVESVGVQLVIPARTSYIKELPDSAV' A
#
# COMPACT_ATOMS: atom_id res chain seq x y z
N HIS A 1 -2.23 3.09 19.62
CA HIS A 1 -0.83 3.57 19.68
C HIS A 1 -0.82 4.94 20.33
N GLU A 2 -0.09 5.11 21.44
CA GLU A 2 -0.15 6.36 22.24
C GLU A 2 0.32 7.60 21.47
N PHE A 3 1.25 7.42 20.53
CA PHE A 3 1.78 8.50 19.68
C PHE A 3 0.88 8.85 18.48
N ILE A 4 -0.31 8.25 18.33
CA ILE A 4 -1.22 8.55 17.22
C ILE A 4 -2.39 9.41 17.72
N ASP A 5 -2.78 10.39 16.91
CA ASP A 5 -4.07 11.07 17.09
C ASP A 5 -5.20 10.27 16.47
N ALA A 6 -5.95 9.53 17.28
CA ALA A 6 -7.00 8.66 16.77
C ALA A 6 -8.25 9.42 16.28
N GLU A 7 -8.49 10.64 16.76
CA GLU A 7 -9.71 11.39 16.41
C GLU A 7 -9.62 11.95 14.98
N ASP A 8 -8.46 12.50 14.63
CA ASP A 8 -8.22 13.12 13.33
C ASP A 8 -7.57 12.17 12.29
N SER A 9 -7.16 10.98 12.72
CA SER A 9 -6.63 9.94 11.82
C SER A 9 -7.74 9.04 11.28
N ARG A 10 -7.58 8.53 10.06
CA ARG A 10 -8.56 7.66 9.40
C ARG A 10 -7.91 6.66 8.45
N VAL A 11 -8.66 5.58 8.24
CA VAL A 11 -8.47 4.67 7.10
C VAL A 11 -9.77 4.66 6.30
N ARG A 12 -9.68 4.78 4.97
CA ARG A 12 -10.84 4.78 4.07
C ARG A 12 -10.56 3.96 2.82
N PHE A 13 -11.55 3.19 2.40
CA PHE A 13 -11.58 2.68 1.04
C PHE A 13 -11.86 3.84 0.09
N LEU A 14 -10.93 4.12 -0.82
CA LEU A 14 -11.09 5.19 -1.80
C LEU A 14 -11.85 4.68 -3.01
N GLU A 15 -11.27 3.70 -3.70
CA GLU A 15 -11.81 3.21 -4.96
C GLU A 15 -11.27 1.83 -5.35
N PHE A 16 -11.85 1.28 -6.40
CA PHE A 16 -11.24 0.18 -7.16
C PHE A 16 -10.32 0.79 -8.22
N GLY A 17 -9.02 0.81 -7.94
CA GLY A 17 -7.98 1.26 -8.88
C GLY A 17 -7.71 0.24 -9.99
N GLU A 18 -6.82 0.61 -10.92
CA GLU A 18 -6.50 -0.20 -12.11
C GLU A 18 -5.97 -1.61 -11.76
N TYR A 19 -5.22 -1.72 -10.67
CA TYR A 19 -4.54 -2.96 -10.26
C TYR A 19 -4.98 -3.46 -8.87
N ALA A 20 -5.68 -2.64 -8.08
CA ALA A 20 -5.86 -2.87 -6.65
C ALA A 20 -7.12 -2.19 -6.10
N GLN A 21 -7.59 -2.66 -4.94
CA GLN A 21 -8.42 -1.85 -4.05
C GLN A 21 -7.54 -0.81 -3.36
N GLU A 22 -7.86 0.48 -3.50
CA GLU A 22 -7.07 1.55 -2.93
C GLU A 22 -7.61 1.98 -1.55
N LEU A 23 -6.72 1.97 -0.55
CA LEU A 23 -7.01 2.44 0.80
C LEU A 23 -6.19 3.69 1.10
N GLU A 24 -6.85 4.75 1.59
CA GLU A 24 -6.18 5.90 2.19
C GLU A 24 -5.87 5.58 3.65
N LEU A 25 -4.61 5.77 4.04
CA LEU A 25 -4.18 5.88 5.42
C LEU A 25 -3.76 7.33 5.68
N TYR A 26 -4.52 8.05 6.50
CA TYR A 26 -4.22 9.41 6.91
C TYR A 26 -4.03 9.44 8.42
N VAL A 27 -2.81 9.73 8.88
CA VAL A 27 -2.43 9.60 10.30
C VAL A 27 -1.62 10.79 10.77
N TYR A 28 -1.99 11.32 11.95
CA TYR A 28 -1.19 12.28 12.70
C TYR A 28 -0.37 11.57 13.79
N ILE A 29 0.95 11.80 13.76
CA ILE A 29 1.89 11.33 14.79
C ILE A 29 2.17 12.51 15.73
N LYS A 30 1.91 12.31 17.03
CA LYS A 30 2.01 13.30 18.12
C LYS A 30 3.46 13.54 18.54
N THR A 31 4.32 13.96 17.62
CA THR A 31 5.69 14.37 17.91
C THR A 31 6.11 15.60 17.11
N LYS A 32 7.05 16.36 17.69
CA LYS A 32 7.75 17.47 17.01
C LYS A 32 9.20 17.10 16.66
N ILE A 33 9.66 15.92 17.11
CA ILE A 33 11.03 15.46 16.93
C ILE A 33 11.06 14.57 15.69
N PHE A 34 11.88 14.94 14.71
CA PHE A 34 11.88 14.27 13.41
C PHE A 34 12.35 12.81 13.49
N SER A 35 13.31 12.49 14.35
CA SER A 35 13.76 11.10 14.54
C SER A 35 12.66 10.20 15.11
N GLU A 36 11.89 10.68 16.10
CA GLU A 36 10.74 9.96 16.65
C GLU A 36 9.64 9.78 15.61
N TYR A 37 9.39 10.82 14.79
CA TYR A 37 8.45 10.71 13.68
C TYR A 37 8.83 9.59 12.71
N LEU A 38 10.12 9.49 12.35
CA LEU A 38 10.60 8.45 11.45
C LEU A 38 10.47 7.06 12.08
N GLU A 39 10.84 6.91 13.36
CA GLU A 39 10.70 5.65 14.11
C GLU A 39 9.24 5.19 14.19
N HIS A 40 8.34 6.08 14.58
CA HIS A 40 6.90 5.78 14.66
C HIS A 40 6.29 5.46 13.30
N ARG A 41 6.72 6.15 12.24
CA ARG A 41 6.25 5.88 10.88
C ARG A 41 6.73 4.51 10.40
N GLU A 42 7.97 4.14 10.68
CA GLU A 42 8.50 2.81 10.36
C GLU A 42 7.72 1.70 11.07
N ASP A 43 7.50 1.83 12.38
CA ASP A 43 6.72 0.88 13.17
C ASP A 43 5.29 0.69 12.62
N ILE A 44 4.62 1.80 12.26
CA ILE A 44 3.29 1.75 11.63
C ILE A 44 3.34 0.97 10.31
N ASN A 45 4.29 1.29 9.41
CA ASN A 45 4.39 0.65 8.10
C ASN A 45 4.67 -0.86 8.21
N LEU A 46 5.57 -1.26 9.11
CA LEU A 46 5.88 -2.68 9.34
C LEU A 46 4.67 -3.44 9.91
N LYS A 47 3.90 -2.81 10.79
CA LYS A 47 2.66 -3.40 11.32
C LYS A 47 1.58 -3.54 10.25
N ILE A 48 1.44 -2.57 9.35
CA ILE A 48 0.52 -2.67 8.22
C ILE A 48 0.88 -3.87 7.35
N ASN A 49 2.16 -4.04 7.01
CA ASN A 49 2.62 -5.20 6.25
C ASN A 49 2.26 -6.51 6.96
N ASN A 50 2.55 -6.63 8.26
CA ASN A 50 2.21 -7.83 9.04
C ASN A 50 0.70 -8.11 9.06
N ILE A 51 -0.15 -7.09 9.18
CA ILE A 51 -1.62 -7.24 9.16
C ILE A 51 -2.07 -7.74 7.79
N VAL A 52 -1.58 -7.13 6.71
CA VAL A 52 -1.93 -7.47 5.33
C VAL A 52 -1.50 -8.91 5.01
N GLU A 53 -0.28 -9.30 5.37
CA GLU A 53 0.21 -10.67 5.22
C GLU A 53 -0.61 -11.67 6.03
N SER A 54 -1.04 -11.31 7.25
CA SER A 54 -1.81 -12.21 8.12
C SER A 54 -3.17 -12.62 7.55
N VAL A 55 -3.74 -11.79 6.67
CA VAL A 55 -5.02 -12.06 5.98
C VAL A 55 -4.83 -12.61 4.56
N GLY A 56 -3.59 -12.97 4.18
CA GLY A 56 -3.26 -13.52 2.86
C GLY A 56 -3.33 -12.49 1.72
N VAL A 57 -3.30 -11.20 2.06
CA VAL A 57 -3.24 -10.11 1.07
C VAL A 57 -1.77 -9.74 0.86
N GLN A 58 -1.44 -9.31 -0.35
CA GLN A 58 -0.11 -8.82 -0.71
C GLN A 58 -0.21 -7.42 -1.28
N LEU A 59 0.86 -6.64 -1.12
CA LEU A 59 0.98 -5.34 -1.80
C LEU A 59 1.02 -5.57 -3.32
N VAL A 60 0.34 -4.69 -4.05
CA VAL A 60 0.20 -4.82 -5.49
C VAL A 60 1.52 -4.56 -6.21
N ILE A 61 1.85 -5.48 -7.11
CA ILE A 61 2.90 -5.31 -8.12
C ILE A 61 2.17 -5.01 -9.43
N PRO A 62 2.38 -3.83 -10.06
CA PRO A 62 1.70 -3.50 -11.31
C PRO A 62 1.96 -4.57 -12.37
N ALA A 63 0.89 -5.10 -12.96
CA ALA A 63 0.96 -6.15 -13.96
C ALA A 63 0.33 -5.66 -15.27
N ARG A 64 0.93 -6.00 -16.40
CA ARG A 64 0.38 -5.68 -17.72
C ARG A 64 0.06 -6.97 -18.47
N THR A 65 -1.13 -7.02 -19.06
CA THR A 65 -1.51 -8.11 -19.96
C THR A 65 -1.02 -7.78 -21.37
N SER A 66 -0.11 -8.60 -21.90
CA SER A 66 0.38 -8.47 -23.27
C SER A 66 -0.20 -9.57 -24.15
N TYR A 67 -0.80 -9.18 -25.28
CA TYR A 67 -1.22 -10.11 -26.32
C TYR A 67 -0.09 -10.27 -27.33
N ILE A 68 0.52 -11.46 -27.38
CA ILE A 68 1.53 -11.79 -28.39
C ILE A 68 0.82 -12.49 -29.54
N LYS A 69 0.86 -11.87 -30.72
CA LYS A 69 0.40 -12.49 -31.96
C LYS A 69 1.61 -13.12 -32.65
N GLU A 70 1.63 -14.44 -32.74
CA GLU A 70 2.61 -15.13 -33.59
C GLU A 70 2.29 -14.82 -35.05
N LEU A 71 3.28 -14.30 -35.77
CA LEU A 71 3.23 -14.21 -37.23
C LEU A 71 3.63 -15.60 -37.77
N PRO A 72 2.92 -16.12 -38.79
CA PRO A 72 3.27 -17.41 -39.37
C PRO A 72 4.69 -17.40 -39.92
N ASP A 73 5.40 -18.52 -39.73
CA ASP A 73 6.84 -18.71 -39.95
C ASP A 73 7.27 -18.72 -41.44
N SER A 74 6.42 -18.18 -42.33
CA SER A 74 6.67 -18.14 -43.77
C SER A 74 6.44 -16.73 -44.31
N ALA A 75 7.35 -15.82 -43.96
CA ALA A 75 7.70 -14.68 -44.78
C ALA A 75 9.16 -14.86 -45.22
N VAL A 76 9.37 -15.77 -46.17
CA VAL A 76 10.57 -15.87 -47.02
C VAL A 76 10.16 -15.46 -48.42
#